data_AF-A0A956TZ11-F1
#
_entry.id   AF-A0A956TZ11-F1
#
_cell.length_a   1.000
_cell.length_b   1.000
_cell.length_c   1.000
_cell.angle_alpha   90.00
_cell.angle_beta   90.00
_cell.angle_gamma   90.00
#
_symmetry.space_group_name_H-M   'P 1'
#
loop_
_entity.id
_entity.type
_entity.pdbx_description
1 polymer ?
#
loop_
_entity_poly.entity_id
_entity_poly.type
_entity_poly.pdbx_seq_one_letter_code
_entity_poly.pdbx_strand_id
1 'polypeptide(L)'
;MNRTNKEMTGILIPALLFLAVSILPLGAFFADPAEADTFDNKEKIYLKDITPILYELSELGKSVSANAVSLIHGAPDKCSYEFGYYQGIVESLKTRLTTIPPPPRMGEVHATALQAIGDYSNGLSQYATACVETDSNIKSEYAERGWQNLVSADNKIRQVNSLITSPSAAAAAPAPNTVKETSAQKIERMCTASWPADQRMQEYCIKNQTESLATLNQMLQQYPAGSPERKIIQSCSAVWKKGEIYDYRMTVFCVNNQLGTN
;
A
#
# COMPACT_ATOMS: atom_id res chain seq x y z
N MET A 1 -34.41 71.42 20.90
CA MET A 1 -33.16 71.27 21.68
C MET A 1 -32.01 71.35 20.68
N ASN A 2 -31.31 72.50 20.58
CA ASN A 2 -29.99 72.75 21.19
C ASN A 2 -29.04 71.53 21.03
N ARG A 3 -27.81 71.63 20.52
CA ARG A 3 -26.93 72.77 20.18
C ARG A 3 -25.71 72.18 19.44
N THR A 4 -25.28 72.84 18.35
CA THR A 4 -23.89 73.21 17.98
C THR A 4 -22.72 72.20 17.98
N ASN A 5 -22.07 72.12 16.81
CA ASN A 5 -20.65 72.38 16.49
C ASN A 5 -19.53 71.84 17.39
N LYS A 6 -18.54 71.15 16.78
CA LYS A 6 -17.20 71.73 16.60
C LYS A 6 -16.27 70.89 15.70
N GLU A 7 -15.69 71.58 14.72
CA GLU A 7 -14.38 71.28 14.14
C GLU A 7 -13.27 71.33 15.21
N MET A 8 -12.17 70.59 15.01
CA MET A 8 -10.80 71.17 15.04
C MET A 8 -9.71 70.13 14.72
N THR A 9 -9.12 70.34 13.55
CA THR A 9 -7.69 70.37 13.20
C THR A 9 -6.61 70.28 14.31
N GLY A 10 -5.50 69.61 13.95
CA GLY A 10 -4.16 69.75 14.55
C GLY A 10 -3.27 68.55 14.16
N ILE A 11 -2.53 68.56 13.05
CA ILE A 11 -1.20 69.16 12.80
C ILE A 11 -0.19 68.85 13.92
N LEU A 12 0.81 68.01 13.61
CA LEU A 12 2.24 68.19 13.94
C LEU A 12 3.11 67.13 13.23
N ILE A 13 3.74 67.57 12.13
CA ILE A 13 5.01 67.08 11.55
C ILE A 13 6.15 67.84 12.29
N PRO A 14 7.49 67.66 12.14
CA PRO A 14 8.41 66.58 11.68
C PRO A 14 9.61 66.34 12.66
N ALA A 15 10.49 65.39 12.34
CA ALA A 15 11.98 65.47 12.42
C ALA A 15 12.58 64.04 12.56
N LEU A 16 13.02 63.32 11.52
CA LEU A 16 14.26 63.46 10.71
C LEU A 16 15.57 63.37 11.53
N LEU A 17 16.24 62.21 11.46
CA LEU A 17 17.72 62.01 11.46
C LEU A 17 18.00 60.49 11.36
N PHE A 18 18.19 59.95 10.16
CA PHE A 18 19.48 59.69 9.47
C PHE A 18 20.49 58.84 10.26
N LEU A 19 20.68 57.59 9.82
CA LEU A 19 22.00 57.04 9.50
C LEU A 19 21.88 55.79 8.61
N ALA A 20 22.80 55.72 7.65
CA ALA A 20 22.80 54.89 6.46
C ALA A 20 23.59 53.57 6.63
N VAL A 21 23.81 52.88 5.49
CA VAL A 21 24.80 51.80 5.21
C VAL A 21 24.25 50.39 5.50
N SER A 22 24.25 49.35 4.64
CA SER A 22 24.61 49.12 3.23
C SER A 22 24.15 47.70 2.81
N ILE A 23 23.65 47.56 1.57
CA ILE A 23 24.05 46.58 0.51
C ILE A 23 23.93 45.03 0.74
N LEU A 24 23.22 44.40 -0.23
CA LEU A 24 23.27 43.00 -0.76
C LEU A 24 22.31 41.90 -0.20
N PRO A 25 21.97 40.87 -1.01
CA PRO A 25 20.59 40.46 -1.31
C PRO A 25 20.23 39.08 -0.73
N LEU A 26 18.94 38.87 -0.41
CA LEU A 26 18.34 37.55 -0.22
C LEU A 26 17.06 37.58 -1.06
N GLY A 27 17.06 37.09 -2.29
CA GLY A 27 17.36 35.71 -2.64
C GLY A 27 16.06 35.20 -3.25
N ALA A 28 15.99 35.18 -4.58
CA ALA A 28 14.87 34.62 -5.30
C ALA A 28 14.78 33.13 -4.93
N PHE A 29 13.77 32.73 -4.18
CA PHE A 29 13.37 31.32 -4.14
C PHE A 29 12.47 31.08 -5.36
N PHE A 30 13.11 31.05 -6.53
CA PHE A 30 12.67 30.09 -7.53
C PHE A 30 12.92 28.72 -6.89
N ALA A 31 11.86 28.01 -6.51
CA ALA A 31 12.00 26.58 -6.29
C ALA A 31 12.50 26.01 -7.61
N ASP A 32 13.73 25.52 -7.61
CA ASP A 32 14.36 24.88 -8.76
C ASP A 32 13.46 23.76 -9.31
N PRO A 33 13.43 23.53 -10.64
CA PRO A 33 12.71 22.43 -11.27
C PRO A 33 13.41 21.07 -11.03
N ALA A 34 13.98 20.85 -9.86
CA ALA A 34 14.83 19.72 -9.52
C ALA A 34 14.11 18.55 -8.81
N GLU A 35 12.78 18.55 -8.75
CA GLU A 35 11.99 17.39 -8.27
C GLU A 35 11.60 16.41 -9.39
N ALA A 36 12.03 16.65 -10.64
CA ALA A 36 11.70 15.84 -11.81
C ALA A 36 12.72 14.73 -12.17
N ASP A 37 13.82 14.56 -11.42
CA ASP A 37 14.96 13.76 -11.91
C ASP A 37 15.66 12.87 -10.86
N THR A 38 14.91 12.02 -10.16
CA THR A 38 15.50 10.96 -9.30
C THR A 38 15.99 9.74 -10.08
N PHE A 39 15.51 9.55 -11.31
CA PHE A 39 15.84 8.44 -12.20
C PHE A 39 16.32 8.91 -13.56
N ASP A 40 17.40 8.31 -14.05
CA ASP A 40 17.88 8.54 -15.42
C ASP A 40 16.91 7.95 -16.46
N ASN A 41 17.13 8.28 -17.74
CA ASN A 41 16.25 7.81 -18.81
C ASN A 41 16.21 6.28 -18.94
N LYS A 42 17.31 5.57 -18.65
CA LYS A 42 17.35 4.10 -18.71
C LYS A 42 16.58 3.48 -17.53
N GLU A 43 16.69 4.07 -16.35
CA GLU A 43 15.93 3.71 -15.16
C GLU A 43 14.43 3.95 -15.36
N LYS A 44 14.04 5.08 -15.94
CA LYS A 44 12.65 5.40 -16.29
C LYS A 44 12.06 4.41 -17.29
N ILE A 45 12.82 4.05 -18.34
CA ILE A 45 12.41 3.02 -19.32
C ILE A 45 12.25 1.66 -18.63
N TYR A 46 13.24 1.26 -17.83
CA TYR A 46 13.20 0.01 -17.08
C TYR A 46 11.97 -0.08 -16.17
N LEU A 47 11.69 0.96 -15.37
CA LEU A 47 10.52 1.01 -14.49
C LEU A 47 9.22 0.91 -15.30
N LYS A 48 9.11 1.65 -16.41
CA LYS A 48 7.97 1.56 -17.33
C LYS A 48 7.73 0.13 -17.83
N ASP A 49 8.79 -0.63 -18.10
CA ASP A 49 8.69 -1.99 -18.62
C ASP A 49 8.34 -3.03 -17.53
N ILE A 50 8.80 -2.84 -16.30
CA ILE A 50 8.52 -3.78 -15.19
C ILE A 50 7.22 -3.47 -14.43
N THR A 51 6.74 -2.22 -14.38
CA THR A 51 5.51 -1.85 -13.66
C THR A 51 4.29 -2.68 -14.08
N PRO A 52 4.02 -2.94 -15.38
CA PRO A 52 2.93 -3.81 -15.79
C PRO A 52 3.04 -5.23 -15.24
N ILE A 53 4.27 -5.77 -15.13
CA ILE A 53 4.52 -7.11 -14.60
C ILE A 53 4.18 -7.15 -13.10
N LEU A 54 4.62 -6.14 -12.34
CA LEU A 54 4.31 -6.02 -10.90
C LEU A 54 2.82 -5.84 -10.66
N TYR A 55 2.14 -5.08 -11.53
CA TYR A 55 0.69 -4.90 -11.48
C TYR A 55 -0.05 -6.22 -11.71
N GLU A 56 0.28 -6.95 -12.78
CA GLU A 56 -0.33 -8.25 -13.09
C GLU A 56 -0.09 -9.27 -11.97
N LEU A 57 1.09 -9.27 -11.36
CA LEU A 57 1.39 -10.13 -10.20
C LEU A 57 0.51 -9.77 -8.98
N SER A 58 0.27 -8.48 -8.74
CA SER A 58 -0.63 -8.03 -7.67
C SER A 58 -2.09 -8.39 -7.96
N GLU A 59 -2.54 -8.26 -9.22
CA GLU A 59 -3.88 -8.70 -9.65
C GLU A 59 -4.09 -10.20 -9.45
N LEU A 60 -3.07 -10.99 -9.80
CA LEU A 60 -3.06 -12.41 -9.54
C LEU A 60 -3.20 -12.71 -8.04
N GLY A 61 -2.41 -12.03 -7.19
CA GLY A 61 -2.47 -12.21 -5.75
C GLY A 61 -3.84 -11.98 -5.14
N LYS A 62 -4.59 -10.99 -5.65
CA LYS A 62 -5.98 -10.73 -5.24
C LYS A 62 -6.89 -11.88 -5.66
N SER A 63 -6.79 -12.34 -6.91
CA SER A 63 -7.59 -13.46 -7.41
C SER A 63 -7.33 -14.72 -6.61
N VAL A 64 -6.07 -15.02 -6.31
CA VAL A 64 -5.70 -16.18 -5.50
C VAL A 64 -6.25 -16.03 -4.08
N SER A 65 -6.03 -14.88 -3.43
CA SER A 65 -6.51 -14.63 -2.06
C SER A 65 -8.03 -14.74 -1.93
N ALA A 66 -8.77 -14.27 -2.93
CA ALA A 66 -10.23 -14.32 -2.95
C ALA A 66 -10.77 -15.74 -3.13
N ASN A 67 -10.06 -16.58 -3.89
CA ASN A 67 -10.57 -17.90 -4.28
C ASN A 67 -9.95 -19.06 -3.46
N ALA A 68 -8.79 -18.88 -2.83
CA ALA A 68 -8.00 -19.99 -2.29
C ALA A 68 -8.77 -20.87 -1.30
N VAL A 69 -9.47 -20.28 -0.32
CA VAL A 69 -10.23 -21.04 0.68
C VAL A 69 -11.36 -21.84 0.02
N SER A 70 -12.11 -21.21 -0.87
CA SER A 70 -13.22 -21.87 -1.58
C SER A 70 -12.72 -23.02 -2.46
N LEU A 71 -11.59 -22.83 -3.15
CA LEU A 71 -11.00 -23.84 -4.00
C LEU A 71 -10.50 -25.06 -3.21
N ILE A 72 -9.79 -24.85 -2.10
CA ILE A 72 -9.20 -25.94 -1.30
C ILE A 72 -10.25 -26.86 -0.65
N HIS A 73 -11.40 -26.29 -0.29
CA HIS A 73 -12.53 -27.04 0.26
C HIS A 73 -13.53 -27.51 -0.82
N GLY A 74 -13.29 -27.13 -2.07
CA GLY A 74 -14.13 -27.48 -3.22
C GLY A 74 -13.74 -28.81 -3.88
N ALA A 75 -14.18 -28.98 -5.12
CA ALA A 75 -13.87 -30.16 -5.92
C ALA A 75 -12.37 -30.18 -6.30
N PRO A 76 -11.65 -31.31 -6.09
CA PRO A 76 -10.21 -31.38 -6.32
C PRO A 76 -9.77 -31.02 -7.75
N ASP A 77 -10.54 -31.43 -8.75
CA ASP A 77 -10.31 -31.14 -10.16
C ASP A 77 -10.38 -29.64 -10.46
N LYS A 78 -11.41 -28.96 -9.95
CA LYS A 78 -11.56 -27.50 -10.06
C LYS A 78 -10.45 -26.77 -9.32
N CYS A 79 -10.09 -27.22 -8.11
CA CYS A 79 -9.02 -26.65 -7.32
C CYS A 79 -7.68 -26.71 -8.06
N SER A 80 -7.29 -27.90 -8.53
CA SER A 80 -6.03 -28.09 -9.27
C SER A 80 -6.00 -27.32 -10.58
N TYR A 81 -7.11 -27.24 -11.31
CA TYR A 81 -7.20 -26.46 -12.54
C TYR A 81 -6.94 -24.97 -12.30
N GLU A 82 -7.61 -24.37 -11.32
CA GLU A 82 -7.49 -22.93 -11.04
C GLU A 82 -6.09 -22.55 -10.52
N PHE A 83 -5.52 -23.34 -9.61
CA PHE A 83 -4.14 -23.09 -9.17
C PHE A 83 -3.11 -23.33 -10.28
N GLY A 84 -3.33 -24.31 -11.16
CA GLY A 84 -2.51 -24.50 -12.36
C GLY A 84 -2.58 -23.31 -13.32
N TYR A 85 -3.78 -22.73 -13.52
CA TYR A 85 -3.95 -21.50 -14.31
C TYR A 85 -3.16 -20.33 -13.71
N TYR A 86 -3.25 -20.12 -12.39
CA TYR A 86 -2.47 -19.10 -11.70
C TYR A 86 -0.96 -19.33 -11.82
N GLN A 87 -0.49 -20.58 -11.74
CA GLN A 87 0.93 -20.91 -11.93
C GLN A 87 1.41 -20.53 -13.34
N GLY A 88 0.60 -20.79 -14.36
CA GLY A 88 0.91 -20.39 -15.74
C GLY A 88 1.10 -18.87 -15.90
N ILE A 89 0.28 -18.07 -15.20
CA ILE A 89 0.43 -16.61 -15.16
C ILE A 89 1.76 -16.22 -14.49
N VAL A 90 2.07 -16.77 -13.31
CA VAL A 90 3.33 -16.46 -12.59
C VAL A 90 4.55 -16.77 -13.45
N GLU A 91 4.59 -17.91 -14.12
CA GLU A 91 5.74 -18.30 -14.94
C GLU A 91 5.89 -17.41 -16.18
N SER A 92 4.76 -16.96 -16.76
CA SER A 92 4.77 -15.96 -17.84
C SER A 92 5.33 -14.61 -17.36
N LEU A 93 4.90 -14.14 -16.19
CA LEU A 93 5.40 -12.90 -15.57
C LEU A 93 6.89 -12.99 -15.24
N LYS A 94 7.34 -14.13 -14.71
CA LYS A 94 8.75 -14.42 -14.45
C LYS A 94 9.57 -14.31 -15.73
N THR A 95 9.12 -15.00 -16.79
CA THR A 95 9.80 -14.99 -18.09
C THR A 95 9.94 -13.56 -18.60
N ARG A 96 8.84 -12.79 -18.62
CA ARG A 96 8.85 -11.38 -19.01
C ARG A 96 9.85 -10.56 -18.18
N LEU A 97 9.84 -10.70 -16.86
CA LEU A 97 10.76 -9.95 -15.99
C LEU A 97 12.22 -10.29 -16.29
N THR A 98 12.56 -11.58 -16.42
CA THR A 98 13.94 -12.02 -16.72
C THR A 98 14.48 -11.54 -18.07
N THR A 99 13.61 -11.19 -19.02
CA THR A 99 14.03 -10.66 -20.33
C THR A 99 14.37 -9.17 -20.31
N ILE A 100 14.06 -8.46 -19.21
CA ILE A 100 14.32 -7.02 -19.06
C ILE A 100 15.60 -6.84 -18.25
N PRO A 101 16.74 -6.50 -18.88
CA PRO A 101 18.00 -6.34 -18.16
C PRO A 101 17.94 -5.09 -17.25
N PRO A 102 18.20 -5.22 -15.94
CA PRO A 102 18.15 -4.07 -15.05
C PRO A 102 19.36 -3.14 -15.24
N PRO A 103 19.16 -1.81 -15.25
CA PRO A 103 20.24 -0.86 -15.03
C PRO A 103 20.95 -1.12 -13.69
N PRO A 104 22.22 -0.69 -13.52
CA PRO A 104 23.01 -1.01 -12.32
C PRO A 104 22.32 -0.67 -10.98
N ARG A 105 21.65 0.49 -10.88
CA ARG A 105 20.94 0.90 -9.66
C ARG A 105 19.60 0.18 -9.43
N MET A 106 19.10 -0.54 -10.43
CA MET A 106 17.84 -1.29 -10.36
C MET A 106 18.04 -2.78 -10.07
N GLY A 107 19.28 -3.22 -9.82
CA GLY A 107 19.59 -4.61 -9.54
C GLY A 107 18.81 -5.16 -8.34
N GLU A 108 18.68 -4.39 -7.26
CA GLU A 108 17.93 -4.80 -6.07
C GLU A 108 16.42 -4.87 -6.34
N VAL A 109 15.87 -3.84 -7.00
CA VAL A 109 14.46 -3.83 -7.45
C VAL A 109 14.14 -5.08 -8.28
N HIS A 110 15.01 -5.42 -9.23
CA HIS A 110 14.86 -6.58 -10.09
C HIS A 110 14.91 -7.90 -9.30
N ALA A 111 15.93 -8.05 -8.44
CA ALA A 111 16.12 -9.26 -7.66
C ALA A 111 14.96 -9.49 -6.68
N THR A 112 14.50 -8.45 -5.98
CA THR A 112 13.38 -8.55 -5.05
C THR A 112 12.07 -8.86 -5.78
N ALA A 113 11.85 -8.30 -6.98
CA ALA A 113 10.69 -8.65 -7.82
C ALA A 113 10.71 -10.12 -8.25
N LEU A 114 11.87 -10.65 -8.66
CA LEU A 114 12.01 -12.08 -8.98
C LEU A 114 11.79 -12.97 -7.75
N GLN A 115 12.25 -12.56 -6.57
CA GLN A 115 11.98 -13.27 -5.33
C GLN A 115 10.48 -13.27 -4.99
N ALA A 116 9.77 -12.15 -5.20
CA ALA A 116 8.32 -12.09 -5.01
C ALA A 116 7.58 -13.07 -5.93
N ILE A 117 7.97 -13.11 -7.21
CA ILE A 117 7.43 -14.07 -8.19
C ILE A 117 7.72 -15.52 -7.76
N GLY A 118 8.92 -15.80 -7.25
CA GLY A 118 9.30 -17.10 -6.73
C GLY A 118 8.44 -17.54 -5.55
N ASP A 119 8.21 -16.64 -4.60
CA ASP A 119 7.32 -16.88 -3.45
C ASP A 119 5.87 -17.12 -3.92
N TYR A 120 5.37 -16.35 -4.89
CA TYR A 120 4.06 -16.60 -5.51
C TYR A 120 3.98 -18.01 -6.10
N SER A 121 4.97 -18.41 -6.89
CA SER A 121 5.04 -19.75 -7.49
C SER A 121 5.05 -20.85 -6.43
N ASN A 122 5.86 -20.69 -5.38
CA ASN A 122 5.93 -21.65 -4.28
C ASN A 122 4.58 -21.76 -3.56
N GLY A 123 3.94 -20.63 -3.27
CA GLY A 123 2.63 -20.60 -2.62
C GLY A 123 1.55 -21.31 -3.42
N LEU A 124 1.47 -21.04 -4.72
CA LEU A 124 0.55 -21.73 -5.62
C LEU A 124 0.81 -23.22 -5.71
N SER A 125 2.08 -23.64 -5.69
CA SER A 125 2.42 -25.07 -5.65
C SER A 125 1.94 -25.75 -4.37
N GLN A 126 2.05 -25.09 -3.21
CA GLN A 126 1.54 -25.66 -1.95
C GLN A 126 0.01 -25.78 -2.00
N TYR A 127 -0.70 -24.78 -2.55
CA TYR A 127 -2.13 -24.87 -2.74
C TYR A 127 -2.56 -25.98 -3.71
N ALA A 128 -1.85 -26.15 -4.82
CA ALA A 128 -2.10 -27.24 -5.76
C ALA A 128 -1.91 -28.62 -5.07
N THR A 129 -0.90 -28.76 -4.22
CA THR A 129 -0.72 -29.98 -3.41
C THR A 129 -1.86 -30.17 -2.41
N ALA A 130 -2.31 -29.09 -1.76
CA ALA A 130 -3.46 -29.15 -0.85
C ALA A 130 -4.73 -29.65 -1.56
N CYS A 131 -4.96 -29.30 -2.82
CA CYS A 131 -6.16 -29.70 -3.58
C CYS A 131 -6.36 -31.23 -3.65
N VAL A 132 -5.28 -31.98 -3.77
CA VAL A 132 -5.30 -33.44 -3.97
C VAL A 132 -5.05 -34.22 -2.68
N GLU A 133 -4.73 -33.53 -1.59
CA GLU A 133 -4.51 -34.17 -0.30
C GLU A 133 -5.85 -34.60 0.34
N THR A 134 -5.85 -35.83 0.84
CA THR A 134 -7.01 -36.49 1.45
C THR A 134 -7.01 -36.38 2.97
N ASP A 135 -5.84 -36.29 3.60
CA ASP A 135 -5.73 -36.05 5.04
C ASP A 135 -5.99 -34.57 5.33
N SER A 136 -7.00 -34.30 6.17
CA SER A 136 -7.42 -32.93 6.48
C SER A 136 -6.36 -32.11 7.22
N ASN A 137 -5.52 -32.76 8.04
CA ASN A 137 -4.46 -32.07 8.76
C ASN A 137 -3.33 -31.69 7.79
N ILE A 138 -2.91 -32.63 6.95
CA ILE A 138 -1.85 -32.39 5.95
C ILE A 138 -2.32 -31.37 4.90
N LYS A 139 -3.58 -31.43 4.44
CA LYS A 139 -4.20 -30.44 3.55
C LYS A 139 -4.12 -29.04 4.16
N SER A 140 -4.47 -28.90 5.45
CA SER A 140 -4.46 -27.62 6.15
C SER A 140 -3.05 -27.05 6.26
N GLU A 141 -2.04 -27.88 6.51
CA GLU A 141 -0.64 -27.43 6.52
C GLU A 141 -0.16 -26.93 5.15
N TYR A 142 -0.52 -27.63 4.06
CA TYR A 142 -0.19 -27.18 2.71
C TYR A 142 -0.89 -25.85 2.39
N ALA A 143 -2.16 -25.71 2.76
CA ALA A 143 -2.89 -24.45 2.60
C ALA A 143 -2.24 -23.29 3.39
N GLU A 144 -1.78 -23.56 4.62
CA GLU A 144 -1.09 -22.58 5.45
C GLU A 144 0.26 -22.18 4.84
N ARG A 145 1.09 -23.14 4.43
CA ARG A 145 2.37 -22.87 3.74
C ARG A 145 2.15 -22.10 2.44
N GLY A 146 1.09 -22.42 1.70
CA GLY A 146 0.68 -21.70 0.50
C GLY A 146 0.43 -20.23 0.78
N TRP A 147 -0.38 -19.95 1.80
CA TRP A 147 -0.68 -18.60 2.25
C TRP A 147 0.56 -17.83 2.73
N GLN A 148 1.42 -18.45 3.55
CA GLN A 148 2.63 -17.82 4.07
C GLN A 148 3.56 -17.35 2.93
N ASN A 149 3.67 -18.15 1.87
CA ASN A 149 4.42 -17.78 0.68
C ASN A 149 3.80 -16.58 -0.05
N LEU A 150 2.46 -16.53 -0.22
CA LEU A 150 1.80 -15.36 -0.81
C LEU A 150 2.03 -14.08 0.00
N VAL A 151 1.97 -14.17 1.33
CA VAL A 151 2.26 -13.04 2.22
C VAL A 151 3.70 -12.58 2.08
N SER A 152 4.64 -13.52 2.00
CA SER A 152 6.05 -13.22 1.75
C SER A 152 6.24 -12.52 0.40
N ALA A 153 5.54 -12.97 -0.65
CA ALA A 153 5.57 -12.32 -1.96
C ALA A 153 5.04 -10.88 -1.89
N ASP A 154 3.89 -10.65 -1.24
CA ASP A 154 3.32 -9.32 -1.06
C ASP A 154 4.25 -8.39 -0.27
N ASN A 155 4.95 -8.91 0.74
CA ASN A 155 5.98 -8.15 1.47
C ASN A 155 7.11 -7.71 0.54
N LYS A 156 7.56 -8.60 -0.36
CA LYS A 156 8.61 -8.28 -1.34
C LYS A 156 8.15 -7.29 -2.39
N ILE A 157 6.88 -7.33 -2.83
CA ILE A 157 6.33 -6.30 -3.71
C ILE A 157 6.27 -4.94 -3.02
N ARG A 158 5.92 -4.89 -1.73
CA ARG A 158 6.04 -3.65 -0.94
C ARG A 158 7.48 -3.18 -0.81
N GLN A 159 8.44 -4.09 -0.65
CA GLN A 159 9.86 -3.74 -0.62
C GLN A 159 10.33 -3.18 -1.96
N VAL A 160 9.94 -3.78 -3.09
CA VAL A 160 10.19 -3.26 -4.44
C VAL A 160 9.68 -1.83 -4.56
N ASN A 161 8.45 -1.57 -4.12
CA ASN A 161 7.90 -0.21 -4.12
C ASN A 161 8.75 0.73 -3.27
N SER A 162 9.15 0.32 -2.05
CA SER A 162 10.01 1.13 -1.18
C SER A 162 11.35 1.48 -1.82
N LEU A 163 11.96 0.54 -2.57
CA LEU A 163 13.22 0.75 -3.28
C LEU A 163 13.05 1.74 -4.43
N ILE A 164 11.92 1.67 -5.14
CA ILE A 164 11.57 2.60 -6.22
C ILE A 164 11.27 4.00 -5.67
N THR A 165 10.73 4.12 -4.46
CA THR A 165 10.29 5.40 -3.90
C THR A 165 11.33 6.09 -3.03
N SER A 166 12.39 5.39 -2.63
CA SER A 166 13.45 5.91 -1.77
C SER A 166 14.84 5.93 -2.42
N PRO A 167 15.01 6.39 -3.68
CA PRO A 167 16.33 6.40 -4.31
C PRO A 167 17.33 7.38 -3.65
N SER A 168 16.88 8.23 -2.71
CA SER A 168 17.65 9.28 -2.03
C SER A 168 17.30 9.42 -0.53
N ALA A 169 17.39 8.36 0.27
CA ALA A 169 17.35 8.49 1.73
C ALA A 169 18.68 9.03 2.32
N ALA A 170 19.19 10.11 1.72
CA ALA A 170 20.30 10.91 2.23
C ALA A 170 20.00 12.42 2.11
N ALA A 171 18.77 12.85 2.45
CA ALA A 171 18.50 14.23 2.85
C ALA A 171 17.19 14.26 3.65
N ALA A 172 17.29 14.66 4.91
CA ALA A 172 16.22 14.66 5.91
C ALA A 172 15.16 15.74 5.66
N ALA A 173 13.91 15.48 6.10
CA ALA A 173 12.97 16.52 6.56
C ALA A 173 11.84 15.91 7.45
N PRO A 174 11.19 16.71 8.32
CA PRO A 174 10.63 16.28 9.60
C PRO A 174 9.13 15.95 9.60
N ALA A 175 8.69 15.26 10.66
CA ALA A 175 7.31 14.78 10.85
C ALA A 175 6.28 15.90 11.16
N PRO A 176 5.01 15.81 10.69
CA PRO A 176 3.96 16.78 11.02
C PRO A 176 3.15 16.43 12.28
N ASN A 177 2.65 17.48 12.94
CA ASN A 177 1.86 17.48 14.16
C ASN A 177 0.42 16.93 14.02
N THR A 178 -0.14 16.52 15.15
CA THR A 178 -1.34 15.68 15.34
C THR A 178 -2.67 16.43 15.22
N VAL A 179 -3.39 16.18 14.11
CA VAL A 179 -4.86 16.24 14.03
C VAL A 179 -5.37 14.79 14.10
N LYS A 180 -6.43 14.52 14.87
CA LYS A 180 -7.00 13.16 14.99
C LYS A 180 -7.64 12.76 13.67
N GLU A 181 -6.85 12.06 12.86
CA GLU A 181 -7.16 11.66 11.50
C GLU A 181 -8.30 10.65 11.40
N THR A 182 -9.21 10.84 10.45
CA THR A 182 -10.32 9.93 10.15
C THR A 182 -9.83 8.63 9.51
N SER A 183 -10.63 7.55 9.56
CA SER A 183 -10.28 6.30 8.88
C SER A 183 -10.09 6.47 7.37
N ALA A 184 -10.85 7.36 6.72
CA ALA A 184 -10.70 7.67 5.30
C ALA A 184 -9.34 8.30 5.01
N GLN A 185 -8.93 9.30 5.79
CA GLN A 185 -7.61 9.93 5.68
C GLN A 185 -6.48 8.94 5.98
N LYS A 186 -6.66 8.05 6.96
CA LYS A 186 -5.70 6.97 7.26
C LYS A 186 -5.54 6.00 6.10
N ILE A 187 -6.65 5.62 5.45
CA ILE A 187 -6.65 4.76 4.26
C ILE A 187 -5.95 5.47 3.10
N GLU A 188 -6.32 6.71 2.82
CA GLU A 188 -5.73 7.51 1.75
C GLU A 188 -4.22 7.66 1.96
N ARG A 189 -3.78 8.09 3.15
CA ARG A 189 -2.35 8.17 3.49
C ARG A 189 -1.65 6.83 3.34
N MET A 190 -2.24 5.74 3.83
CA MET A 190 -1.64 4.40 3.68
C MET A 190 -1.50 4.01 2.22
N CYS A 191 -2.52 4.25 1.41
CA CYS A 191 -2.55 3.86 0.01
C CYS A 191 -1.63 4.72 -0.85
N THR A 192 -1.60 6.04 -0.63
CA THR A 192 -0.63 6.96 -1.23
C THR A 192 0.79 6.62 -0.81
N ALA A 193 1.04 6.29 0.47
CA ALA A 193 2.36 5.85 0.92
C ALA A 193 2.77 4.48 0.33
N SER A 194 1.80 3.60 0.06
CA SER A 194 2.06 2.26 -0.51
C SER A 194 2.30 2.29 -2.02
N TRP A 195 1.77 3.31 -2.71
CA TRP A 195 1.77 3.44 -4.18
C TRP A 195 1.97 4.89 -4.68
N PRO A 196 3.01 5.61 -4.25
CA PRO A 196 3.09 7.08 -4.41
C PRO A 196 3.19 7.55 -5.87
N ALA A 197 3.72 6.73 -6.77
CA ALA A 197 3.85 7.04 -8.20
C ALA A 197 2.78 6.37 -9.09
N ASP A 198 1.90 5.56 -8.50
CA ASP A 198 0.86 4.82 -9.25
C ASP A 198 -0.52 5.22 -8.73
N GLN A 199 -1.06 6.30 -9.31
CA GLN A 199 -2.37 6.83 -8.94
C GLN A 199 -3.48 5.76 -9.08
N ARG A 200 -3.39 4.88 -10.08
CA ARG A 200 -4.37 3.80 -10.27
C ARG A 200 -4.30 2.79 -9.13
N MET A 201 -3.10 2.49 -8.63
CA MET A 201 -2.93 1.63 -7.46
C MET A 201 -3.32 2.31 -6.14
N GLN A 202 -3.16 3.63 -6.04
CA GLN A 202 -3.71 4.40 -4.91
C GLN A 202 -5.24 4.30 -4.89
N GLU A 203 -5.90 4.60 -6.01
CA GLU A 203 -7.36 4.49 -6.14
C GLU A 203 -7.84 3.06 -5.87
N TYR A 204 -7.14 2.06 -6.41
CA TYR A 204 -7.42 0.65 -6.14
C TYR A 204 -7.31 0.32 -4.64
N CYS A 205 -6.21 0.70 -4.00
CA CYS A 205 -5.99 0.45 -2.58
C CYS A 205 -7.07 1.14 -1.74
N ILE A 206 -7.36 2.42 -2.03
CA ILE A 206 -8.36 3.22 -1.31
C ILE A 206 -9.71 2.55 -1.42
N LYS A 207 -10.11 2.14 -2.62
CA LYS A 207 -11.38 1.43 -2.86
C LYS A 207 -11.47 0.17 -1.99
N ASN A 208 -10.48 -0.71 -2.06
CA ASN A 208 -10.53 -2.00 -1.35
C ASN A 208 -10.51 -1.86 0.17
N GLN A 209 -9.70 -0.92 0.68
CA GLN A 209 -9.62 -0.67 2.10
C GLN A 209 -10.92 -0.01 2.62
N THR A 210 -11.54 0.85 1.81
CA THR A 210 -12.84 1.47 2.13
C THR A 210 -13.98 0.44 2.12
N GLU A 211 -14.04 -0.43 1.11
CA GLU A 211 -15.02 -1.52 1.04
C GLU A 211 -14.86 -2.49 2.21
N SER A 212 -13.62 -2.88 2.52
CA SER A 212 -13.34 -3.76 3.67
C SER A 212 -13.67 -3.09 5.00
N LEU A 213 -13.45 -1.78 5.13
CA LEU A 213 -13.88 -1.03 6.31
C LEU A 213 -15.41 -1.01 6.44
N ALA A 214 -16.14 -0.87 5.33
CA ALA A 214 -17.60 -0.95 5.34
C ALA A 214 -18.09 -2.35 5.78
N THR A 215 -17.49 -3.42 5.23
CA THR A 215 -17.76 -4.80 5.66
C THR A 215 -17.47 -5.01 7.14
N LEU A 216 -16.32 -4.53 7.63
CA LEU A 216 -15.95 -4.62 9.03
C LEU A 216 -16.96 -3.88 9.92
N ASN A 217 -17.40 -2.68 9.51
CA ASN A 217 -18.42 -1.93 10.23
C ASN A 217 -19.76 -2.67 10.27
N GLN A 218 -20.15 -3.32 9.18
CA GLN A 218 -21.36 -4.16 9.13
C GLN A 218 -21.25 -5.35 10.10
N MET A 219 -20.12 -6.06 10.12
CA MET A 219 -19.87 -7.13 11.10
C MET A 219 -19.92 -6.60 12.53
N LEU A 220 -19.39 -5.41 12.78
CA LEU A 220 -19.45 -4.75 14.10
C LEU A 220 -20.88 -4.31 14.47
N GLN A 221 -21.80 -4.16 13.52
CA GLN A 221 -23.22 -3.94 13.82
C GLN A 221 -23.96 -5.25 14.07
N GLN A 222 -23.62 -6.29 13.31
CA GLN A 222 -24.20 -7.62 13.41
C GLN A 222 -23.82 -8.33 14.72
N TYR A 223 -22.56 -8.22 15.14
CA TYR A 223 -22.05 -8.91 16.32
C TYR A 223 -21.99 -7.97 17.53
N PRO A 224 -22.85 -8.17 18.55
CA PRO A 224 -22.91 -7.31 19.72
C PRO A 224 -21.60 -7.35 20.52
N ALA A 225 -21.34 -6.28 21.26
CA ALA A 225 -20.17 -6.19 22.11
C ALA A 225 -20.13 -7.35 23.13
N GLY A 226 -18.97 -8.00 23.27
CA GLY A 226 -18.76 -9.12 24.18
C GLY A 226 -19.03 -10.51 23.58
N SER A 227 -19.63 -10.59 22.39
CA SER A 227 -19.82 -11.86 21.68
C SER A 227 -18.47 -12.52 21.30
N PRO A 228 -18.43 -13.86 21.16
CA PRO A 228 -17.25 -14.57 20.64
C PRO A 228 -16.76 -14.00 19.29
N GLU A 229 -17.67 -13.68 18.38
CA GLU A 229 -17.39 -13.11 17.07
C GLU A 229 -16.76 -11.72 17.18
N ARG A 230 -17.22 -10.91 18.14
CA ARG A 230 -16.59 -9.61 18.46
C ARG A 230 -15.14 -9.79 18.91
N LYS A 231 -14.84 -10.81 19.71
CA LYS A 231 -13.47 -11.10 20.16
C LYS A 231 -12.58 -11.52 19.00
N ILE A 232 -13.11 -12.28 18.05
CA ILE A 232 -12.43 -12.63 16.79
C ILE A 232 -12.11 -11.37 15.99
N ILE A 233 -13.09 -10.47 15.80
CA ILE A 233 -12.87 -9.20 15.12
C ILE A 233 -11.77 -8.37 15.79
N GLN A 234 -11.78 -8.28 17.12
CA GLN A 234 -10.75 -7.56 17.88
C GLN A 234 -9.37 -8.20 17.74
N SER A 235 -9.29 -9.54 17.80
CA SER A 235 -8.04 -10.28 17.63
C SER A 235 -7.45 -10.08 16.23
N CYS A 236 -8.27 -10.28 15.19
CA CYS A 236 -7.87 -10.06 13.81
C CYS A 236 -7.45 -8.61 13.55
N SER A 237 -8.20 -7.63 14.08
CA SER A 237 -7.84 -6.22 13.94
C SER A 237 -6.50 -5.90 14.60
N ALA A 238 -6.17 -6.53 15.74
CA ALA A 238 -4.91 -6.32 16.44
C ALA A 238 -3.71 -6.87 15.67
N VAL A 239 -3.87 -8.05 15.04
CA VAL A 239 -2.82 -8.67 14.21
C VAL A 239 -2.51 -7.81 12.99
N TRP A 240 -3.53 -7.22 12.36
CA TRP A 240 -3.40 -6.46 11.12
C TRP A 240 -3.31 -4.94 11.32
N LYS A 241 -2.95 -4.52 12.54
CA LYS A 241 -2.68 -3.12 12.88
C LYS A 241 -1.18 -2.84 12.80
N LYS A 242 -0.80 -1.81 12.05
CA LYS A 242 0.56 -1.27 11.98
C LYS A 242 0.57 0.18 12.45
N GLY A 243 1.04 0.40 13.68
CA GLY A 243 0.97 1.72 14.31
C GLY A 243 -0.50 2.15 14.48
N GLU A 244 -0.89 3.26 13.86
CA GLU A 244 -2.26 3.77 13.88
C GLU A 244 -3.15 3.30 12.71
N ILE A 245 -2.58 2.52 11.79
CA ILE A 245 -3.21 2.15 10.52
C ILE A 245 -3.61 0.68 10.58
N TYR A 246 -4.82 0.37 10.10
CA TYR A 246 -5.31 -1.00 9.95
C TYR A 246 -5.27 -1.40 8.48
N ASP A 247 -4.85 -2.63 8.20
CA ASP A 247 -5.17 -3.27 6.92
C ASP A 247 -6.57 -3.88 7.05
N TYR A 248 -7.59 -3.12 6.65
CA TYR A 248 -8.99 -3.53 6.77
C TYR A 248 -9.29 -4.75 5.91
N ARG A 249 -8.65 -4.87 4.74
CA ARG A 249 -8.77 -6.06 3.88
C ARG A 249 -8.32 -7.31 4.61
N MET A 250 -7.12 -7.26 5.21
CA MET A 250 -6.57 -8.41 5.93
C MET A 250 -7.33 -8.69 7.24
N THR A 251 -7.86 -7.65 7.87
CA THR A 251 -8.72 -7.79 9.05
C THR A 251 -10.01 -8.55 8.70
N VAL A 252 -10.72 -8.15 7.64
CA VAL A 252 -11.94 -8.83 7.17
C VAL A 252 -11.64 -10.27 6.75
N PHE A 253 -10.55 -10.49 6.01
CA PHE A 253 -10.10 -11.82 5.62
C PHE A 253 -9.90 -12.74 6.83
N CYS A 254 -9.16 -12.27 7.85
CA CYS A 254 -8.94 -13.01 9.09
C CYS A 254 -10.25 -13.35 9.81
N VAL A 255 -11.18 -12.39 9.89
CA VAL A 255 -12.47 -12.58 10.55
C VAL A 255 -13.30 -13.64 9.83
N ASN A 256 -13.45 -13.53 8.51
CA ASN A 256 -14.22 -14.52 7.75
C ASN A 256 -13.61 -15.91 7.84
N ASN A 257 -12.28 -16.01 7.84
CA ASN A 257 -11.59 -17.29 7.97
C ASN A 257 -11.83 -17.93 9.34
N GLN A 258 -11.82 -17.14 10.42
CA GLN A 258 -12.08 -17.66 11.77
C GLN A 258 -13.57 -17.95 12.03
N LEU A 259 -14.48 -17.25 11.35
CA LEU A 259 -15.92 -17.47 11.47
C LEU A 259 -16.47 -18.51 10.48
N GLY A 260 -15.67 -18.91 9.48
CA GLY A 260 -16.12 -19.81 8.41
C GLY A 260 -17.17 -19.18 7.49
N THR A 261 -17.17 -17.85 7.34
CA THR A 261 -18.17 -17.08 6.57
C THR A 261 -17.63 -16.59 5.21
N ASN A 262 -16.62 -17.28 4.66
CA ASN A 262 -16.10 -17.01 3.32
C ASN A 262 -16.98 -17.65 2.23
#